data_AF-A0A0G8ATB7-F1
#
_entry.id   AF-A0A0G8ATB7-F1
#
_cell.length_a   1.000
_cell.length_b   1.000
_cell.length_c   1.000
_cell.angle_alpha   90.00
_cell.angle_beta   90.00
_cell.angle_gamma   90.00
#
_symmetry.space_group_name_H-M   'P 1'
#
loop_
_entity.id
_entity.type
_entity.pdbx_description
1 polymer ?
#
loop_
_entity_poly.entity_id
_entity_poly.type
_entity_poly.pdbx_seq_one_letter_code
_entity_poly.pdbx_strand_id
1 'polypeptide(L)'
;EKPLVLGPARDGGYWLMGQRCFDACLFSGLPWGSETVETLTRNRACASGFQVHTLCSRSDVDRLEDLQPWLAASIQLAPSEDVHL
;
A
#
# COMPACT_ATOMS: atom_id res chain seq x y z
N GLU A 1 -8.05 23.29 -7.02
CA GLU A 1 -7.99 21.85 -7.32
C GLU A 1 -7.79 21.07 -6.01
N LYS A 2 -8.29 19.84 -5.90
CA LYS A 2 -8.07 18.95 -4.75
C LYS A 2 -7.26 17.71 -5.16
N PRO A 3 -5.92 17.81 -5.32
CA PRO A 3 -5.10 16.65 -5.69
C PRO A 3 -5.09 15.58 -4.58
N LEU A 4 -5.26 14.33 -4.99
CA LEU A 4 -5.11 13.13 -4.17
C LEU A 4 -4.19 12.15 -4.89
N VAL A 5 -3.24 11.55 -4.17
CA VAL A 5 -2.45 10.41 -4.67
C VAL A 5 -2.87 9.15 -3.93
N LEU A 6 -3.12 8.07 -4.65
CA LEU A 6 -3.39 6.74 -4.10
C LEU A 6 -2.39 5.72 -4.65
N GLY A 7 -1.81 4.91 -3.75
CA GLY A 7 -1.04 3.71 -4.07
C GLY A 7 -1.84 2.47 -3.70
N PRO A 8 -2.50 1.79 -4.66
CA PRO A 8 -3.35 0.64 -4.35
C PRO A 8 -2.54 -0.55 -3.82
N ALA A 9 -3.01 -1.17 -2.75
CA ALA A 9 -2.52 -2.46 -2.30
C ALA A 9 -3.26 -3.59 -3.04
N ARG A 10 -2.61 -4.73 -3.27
CA ARG A 10 -3.21 -5.86 -4.01
C ARG A 10 -4.31 -6.59 -3.24
N ASP A 11 -4.36 -6.41 -1.93
CA ASP A 11 -5.39 -6.96 -1.05
C ASP A 11 -6.68 -6.12 -1.02
N GLY A 12 -6.73 -5.01 -1.77
CA GLY A 12 -7.88 -4.11 -1.87
C GLY A 12 -7.83 -2.89 -0.93
N GLY A 13 -6.76 -2.75 -0.15
CA GLY A 13 -6.41 -1.54 0.56
C GLY A 13 -5.56 -0.56 -0.26
N TYR A 14 -4.86 0.34 0.42
CA TYR A 14 -3.84 1.19 -0.19
C TYR A 14 -2.62 1.28 0.73
N TRP A 15 -1.43 1.13 0.16
CA TRP A 15 -0.15 1.29 0.85
C TRP A 15 0.26 2.77 0.96
N LEU A 16 -0.42 3.66 0.21
CA LEU A 16 -0.20 5.11 0.28
C LEU A 16 -1.48 5.89 -0.03
N MET A 17 -1.73 6.93 0.77
CA MET A 17 -2.63 8.04 0.45
C MET A 17 -1.94 9.36 0.75
N GLY A 18 -1.99 10.31 -0.19
CA GLY A 18 -1.52 11.68 0.01
C GLY A 18 -2.56 12.70 -0.41
N GLN A 19 -2.95 13.59 0.50
CA GLN A 19 -3.87 14.70 0.23
C GLN A 19 -3.12 16.03 0.27
N ARG A 20 -3.29 16.88 -0.76
CA ARG A 20 -2.78 18.27 -0.69
C ARG A 20 -3.64 19.13 0.25
N CYS A 21 -4.96 18.95 0.18
CA CYS A 21 -5.92 19.59 1.06
C CYS A 21 -6.61 18.50 1.87
N PHE A 22 -6.35 18.46 3.17
CA PHE A 22 -6.86 17.43 4.04
C PHE A 22 -8.39 17.50 4.16
N ASP A 23 -9.04 16.35 3.97
CA ASP A 23 -10.47 16.15 4.16
C ASP A 23 -10.69 14.81 4.86
N ALA A 24 -11.15 14.88 6.11
CA ALA A 24 -11.33 13.70 6.95
C ALA A 24 -12.44 12.77 6.43
N CYS A 25 -13.35 13.26 5.57
CA CYS A 25 -14.45 12.44 5.05
C CYS A 25 -13.96 11.21 4.28
N LEU A 26 -12.75 11.27 3.71
CA LEU A 26 -12.14 10.15 3.00
C LEU A 26 -11.77 8.97 3.91
N PHE A 27 -11.71 9.18 5.23
CA PHE A 27 -11.40 8.13 6.22
C PHE A 27 -12.62 7.66 7.02
N SER A 28 -13.72 8.41 7.01
CA SER A 28 -14.87 8.13 7.86
C SER A 28 -15.72 6.95 7.37
N GLY A 29 -16.05 6.01 8.25
CA GLY A 29 -17.00 4.92 7.94
C GLY A 29 -16.56 4.00 6.81
N LEU A 30 -15.25 3.82 6.61
CA LEU A 30 -14.72 2.80 5.73
C LEU A 30 -14.70 1.43 6.43
N PRO A 31 -14.95 0.32 5.71
CA PRO A 31 -14.82 -1.03 6.23
C PRO A 31 -13.33 -1.43 6.28
N TRP A 32 -12.61 -0.90 7.27
CA TRP A 32 -11.18 -1.17 7.44
C TRP A 32 -10.87 -2.67 7.52
N GLY A 33 -9.76 -3.08 6.90
CA GLY A 33 -9.34 -4.48 6.81
C GLY A 33 -10.12 -5.30 5.77
N SER A 34 -10.83 -4.66 4.85
CA SER A 34 -11.51 -5.33 3.73
C SER A 34 -10.88 -5.01 2.39
N GLU A 35 -11.14 -5.87 1.40
CA GLU A 35 -10.70 -5.71 0.01
C GLU A 35 -11.38 -4.56 -0.75
N THR A 36 -12.28 -3.81 -0.09
CA THR A 36 -13.08 -2.76 -0.74
C THR A 36 -12.66 -1.35 -0.37
N VAL A 37 -11.69 -1.20 0.55
CA VAL A 37 -11.29 0.09 1.12
C VAL A 37 -10.82 1.06 0.04
N GLU A 38 -9.95 0.62 -0.88
CA GLU A 38 -9.42 1.45 -1.95
C GLU A 38 -10.51 1.94 -2.90
N THR A 39 -11.39 1.04 -3.34
CA THR A 39 -12.46 1.36 -4.29
C THR A 39 -13.47 2.34 -3.67
N LEU A 40 -13.87 2.11 -2.41
CA LEU A 40 -14.77 3.02 -1.70
C LEU A 40 -14.15 4.40 -1.48
N THR A 41 -12.87 4.44 -1.13
CA THR A 41 -12.09 5.67 -0.95
C THR A 41 -12.02 6.47 -2.25
N ARG A 42 -11.67 5.81 -3.36
CA ARG A 42 -11.59 6.42 -4.71
C ARG A 42 -12.93 6.98 -5.14
N ASN A 43 -14.01 6.21 -4.98
CA ASN A 43 -15.36 6.65 -5.34
C ASN A 43 -15.78 7.88 -4.53
N ARG A 44 -15.49 7.89 -3.21
CA ARG A 44 -15.78 9.03 -2.35
C ARG A 44 -14.94 10.26 -2.71
N ALA A 45 -13.67 10.07 -3.04
CA ALA A 45 -12.77 11.13 -3.48
C ALA A 45 -13.31 11.80 -4.76
N CYS A 46 -13.65 11.01 -5.78
CA CYS A 46 -14.25 11.51 -7.01
C CYS A 46 -15.56 12.27 -6.75
N ALA A 47 -16.46 11.72 -5.93
CA ALA A 47 -17.71 12.37 -5.55
C ALA A 47 -17.51 13.68 -4.78
N SER A 48 -16.39 13.82 -4.06
CA SER A 48 -16.03 15.00 -3.27
C SER A 48 -15.15 16.00 -4.04
N GLY A 49 -15.00 15.80 -5.36
CA GLY A 49 -14.27 16.70 -6.26
C GLY A 49 -12.74 16.59 -6.19
N PHE A 50 -12.20 15.50 -5.65
CA PHE A 50 -10.77 15.23 -5.70
C PHE A 50 -10.33 14.77 -7.10
N GLN A 51 -9.10 15.16 -7.47
CA GLN A 51 -8.42 14.67 -8.66
C GLN A 51 -7.44 13.58 -8.24
N VAL A 52 -7.78 12.33 -8.55
CA VAL A 52 -7.04 11.15 -8.06
C VAL A 52 -5.95 10.75 -9.05
N HIS A 53 -4.69 10.82 -8.63
CA HIS A 53 -3.54 10.22 -9.31
C HIS A 53 -3.23 8.86 -8.69
N THR A 54 -3.07 7.83 -9.51
CA THR A 54 -2.88 6.45 -9.03
C THR A 54 -1.48 5.98 -9.35
N LEU A 55 -0.76 5.53 -8.32
CA LEU A 55 0.56 4.92 -8.44
C LEU A 55 0.44 3.42 -8.81
N CYS A 56 1.58 2.79 -9.11
CA CYS A 56 1.63 1.36 -9.31
C CYS A 56 1.14 0.61 -8.07
N SER A 57 0.34 -0.44 -8.30
CA SER A 57 -0.09 -1.32 -7.22
C SER A 57 1.08 -2.13 -6.65
N ARG A 58 1.09 -2.31 -5.32
CA ARG A 58 2.07 -3.11 -4.58
C ARG A 58 1.35 -4.07 -3.62
N SER A 59 2.02 -5.13 -3.19
CA SER A 59 1.56 -5.93 -2.05
C SER A 59 2.09 -5.32 -0.77
N ASP A 60 1.28 -5.33 0.29
CA ASP A 60 1.78 -5.16 1.65
C ASP A 60 2.59 -6.39 2.07
N VAL A 61 3.40 -6.24 3.12
CA VAL A 61 4.24 -7.30 3.67
C VAL A 61 3.77 -7.56 5.09
N ASP A 62 2.81 -8.48 5.23
CA ASP A 62 2.16 -8.78 6.51
C ASP A 62 2.66 -10.08 7.13
N ARG A 63 3.11 -11.01 6.28
CA ARG A 63 3.56 -12.34 6.68
C ARG A 63 4.95 -12.65 6.14
N LEU A 64 5.57 -13.66 6.72
CA LEU A 64 6.91 -14.10 6.32
C LEU A 64 6.95 -14.54 4.85
N GLU A 65 5.89 -15.19 4.37
CA GLU A 65 5.75 -15.58 2.98
C GLU A 65 5.77 -14.40 1.99
N ASP A 66 5.35 -13.20 2.40
CA ASP A 66 5.34 -12.01 1.54
C ASP A 66 6.75 -11.50 1.22
N LEU A 67 7.77 -11.96 1.97
CA LEU A 67 9.18 -11.66 1.69
C LEU A 67 9.76 -12.52 0.56
N GLN A 68 9.07 -13.57 0.10
CA GLN A 68 9.57 -14.48 -0.94
C GLN A 68 10.15 -13.75 -2.19
N PRO A 69 9.52 -12.69 -2.74
CA PRO A 69 10.06 -11.97 -3.88
C PRO A 69 11.44 -11.32 -3.62
N TRP A 70 11.78 -11.07 -2.36
CA TRP A 70 12.99 -10.37 -1.94
C TRP A 70 14.10 -11.31 -1.46
N LEU A 71 13.73 -12.50 -0.96
CA LEU A 71 14.68 -13.49 -0.45
C LEU A 71 15.54 -14.10 -1.55
N ALA A 72 14.98 -14.33 -2.75
CA ALA A 72 15.72 -14.86 -3.89
C ALA A 72 16.81 -13.89 -4.40
N ALA A 73 16.64 -12.58 -4.17
CA ALA A 73 17.61 -11.56 -4.57
C ALA A 73 18.69 -11.28 -3.51
N SER A 74 18.48 -11.71 -2.26
CA SER A 74 19.27 -11.27 -1.10
C SER A 74 20.20 -12.35 -0.51
N ILE A 75 20.17 -13.57 -1.04
CA ILE A 75 21.05 -14.67 -0.58
C ILE A 75 22.17 -14.88 -1.60
N GLN A 76 23.07 -13.89 -1.69
CA GLN A 76 24.50 -14.21 -1.73
C GLN A 76 24.97 -14.15 -0.27
N LEU A 77 24.64 -15.18 0.51
CA LEU A 77 25.36 -15.41 1.76
C LEU A 77 26.82 -15.60 1.37
N ALA A 78 27.68 -14.64 1.71
CA ALA A 78 29.11 -14.88 1.72
C ALA A 78 29.34 -16.18 2.50
N PRO A 79 30.20 -17.09 2.02
CA PRO A 79 30.44 -18.35 2.71
C PRO A 79 30.81 -18.02 4.15
N SER A 80 30.08 -18.62 5.09
CA SER A 80 30.37 -18.50 6.51
C SER A 80 31.82 -18.92 6.72
N GLU A 81 32.69 -18.00 7.14
CA GLU A 81 33.95 -18.42 7.74
C GLU A 81 33.60 -19.29 8.95
N ASP A 82 34.09 -20.53 8.90
CA ASP A 82 33.92 -21.53 9.94
C ASP A 82 34.25 -20.92 11.31
N VAL A 83 33.23 -20.69 12.14
CA VAL A 83 33.45 -20.50 13.57
C VAL A 83 33.85 -21.88 14.12
N HIS A 84 35.16 -22.13 14.14
CA HIS A 84 35.73 -23.21 14.93
C HIS A 84 35.53 -22.88 16.42
N LEU A 85 34.83 -23.77 17.12
CA LEU A 85 34.72 -23.82 18.59
C LEU A 85 36.03 -24.32 19.21
#